data_AF-A0A2V2GNM8-F1
#
_entry.id   AF-A0A2V2GNM8-F1
#
_cell.length_a   1.000
_cell.length_b   1.000
_cell.length_c   1.000
_cell.angle_alpha   90.00
_cell.angle_beta   90.00
_cell.angle_gamma   90.00
#
_symmetry.space_group_name_H-M   'P 1'
#
loop_
_entity.id
_entity.type
_entity.pdbx_description
1 polymer ?
#
loop_
_entity_poly.entity_id
_entity_poly.type
_entity_poly.pdbx_seq_one_letter_code
_entity_poly.pdbx_strand_id
1 'polypeptide(L)'
;MGESEEHAQYIIQSVDNSFREVCGRSYTSYDKFSSFATRVLYGNFPFVIKETAANILRYVAWDVNRFSAQDMVKKLIDSGIEPMLEDIIKY
;
A
#
# COMPACT_ATOMS: atom_id res chain seq x y z
N MET A 1 -3.04 -16.42 -19.85
CA MET A 1 -3.25 -16.40 -18.38
C MET A 1 -1.88 -16.42 -17.71
N GLY A 2 -1.15 -15.30 -17.71
CA GLY A 2 0.23 -15.28 -17.20
C GLY A 2 0.82 -13.88 -17.03
N GLU A 3 0.32 -12.89 -17.77
CA GLU A 3 0.85 -11.51 -17.67
C GLU A 3 0.55 -10.82 -16.34
N SER A 4 -0.56 -11.16 -15.65
CA SER A 4 -0.93 -10.50 -14.38
C SER A 4 -0.14 -11.00 -13.17
N GLU A 5 0.20 -12.29 -13.12
CA GLU A 5 0.98 -12.88 -12.01
C GLU A 5 2.45 -12.48 -12.09
N GLU A 6 3.06 -12.52 -13.27
CA GLU A 6 4.43 -12.04 -13.47
C GLU A 6 4.55 -10.53 -13.19
N HIS A 7 3.55 -9.75 -13.57
CA HIS A 7 3.54 -8.32 -13.30
C HIS A 7 3.37 -8.03 -11.81
N ALA A 8 2.48 -8.76 -11.12
CA ALA A 8 2.33 -8.65 -9.67
C ALA A 8 3.60 -9.08 -8.92
N GLN A 9 4.24 -10.16 -9.36
CA GLN A 9 5.50 -10.64 -8.80
C GLN A 9 6.66 -9.66 -9.05
N TYR A 10 6.69 -9.03 -10.23
CA TYR A 10 7.64 -7.98 -10.54
C TYR A 10 7.42 -6.73 -9.67
N ILE A 11 6.16 -6.32 -9.47
CA ILE A 11 5.79 -5.20 -8.58
C ILE A 11 6.21 -5.51 -7.14
N ILE A 12 5.88 -6.70 -6.61
CA ILE A 12 6.19 -7.07 -5.22
C ILE A 12 7.69 -7.18 -4.98
N GLN A 13 8.45 -7.73 -5.94
CA GLN A 13 9.92 -7.79 -5.85
C GLN A 13 10.54 -6.41 -6.00
N SER A 14 10.00 -5.55 -6.87
CA SER A 14 10.48 -4.18 -7.04
C SER A 14 10.21 -3.35 -5.79
N VAL A 15 9.07 -3.56 -5.12
CA VAL A 15 8.76 -2.94 -3.82
C VAL A 15 9.66 -3.51 -2.71
N ASP A 16 9.84 -4.83 -2.58
CA ASP A 16 10.71 -5.43 -1.54
C ASP A 16 12.17 -4.98 -1.69
N ASN A 17 12.70 -4.98 -2.93
CA ASN A 17 14.06 -4.55 -3.23
C ASN A 17 14.23 -3.03 -3.05
N SER A 18 13.33 -2.21 -3.61
CA SER A 18 13.48 -0.75 -3.57
C SER A 18 13.23 -0.17 -2.17
N PHE A 19 12.34 -0.76 -1.38
CA PHE A 19 11.90 -0.15 -0.13
C PHE A 19 12.86 -0.42 1.04
N ARG A 20 13.50 -1.60 1.07
CA ARG A 20 14.57 -1.92 2.02
C ARG A 20 15.84 -1.09 1.77
N GLU A 21 16.18 -0.84 0.51
CA GLU A 21 17.34 0.02 0.15
C GLU A 21 17.07 1.51 0.39
N VAL A 22 15.90 2.03 0.00
CA VAL A 22 15.62 3.48 0.06
C VAL A 22 15.27 3.96 1.47
N CYS A 23 14.58 3.14 2.27
CA CYS A 23 14.14 3.62 3.58
C CYS A 23 15.24 3.60 4.63
N GLY A 24 16.31 2.82 4.52
CA GLY A 24 17.50 2.94 5.37
C GLY A 24 17.22 3.01 6.88
N ARG A 25 16.14 2.36 7.37
CA ARG A 25 15.60 2.44 8.75
C ARG A 25 14.98 3.78 9.18
N SER A 26 14.73 4.71 8.27
CA SER A 26 14.09 6.00 8.54
C SER A 26 12.57 5.90 8.45
N TYR A 27 11.95 5.85 9.62
CA TYR A 27 10.50 5.89 9.83
C TYR A 27 9.75 7.03 9.09
N THR A 28 10.40 8.18 8.90
CA THR A 28 9.81 9.32 8.18
C THR A 28 9.70 9.10 6.67
N SER A 29 10.52 8.23 6.09
CA SER A 29 10.39 7.86 4.67
C SER A 29 9.11 7.06 4.45
N TYR A 30 8.84 6.09 5.33
CA TYR A 30 7.63 5.26 5.29
C TYR A 30 6.34 6.10 5.35
N ASP A 31 6.32 7.18 6.15
CA ASP A 31 5.15 8.07 6.26
C ASP A 31 4.81 8.80 4.95
N LYS A 32 5.82 9.12 4.12
CA LYS A 32 5.58 9.76 2.81
C LYS A 32 4.89 8.80 1.85
N PHE A 33 5.29 7.53 1.86
CA PHE A 33 4.71 6.50 1.00
C PHE A 33 3.30 6.10 1.45
N SER A 34 3.04 5.95 2.75
CA SER A 34 1.68 5.69 3.25
C SER A 34 0.74 6.87 2.96
N SER A 35 1.22 8.11 3.11
CA SER A 35 0.45 9.32 2.76
C SER A 35 0.13 9.38 1.27
N PHE A 36 1.11 9.06 0.40
CA PHE A 36 0.89 9.01 -1.04
C PHE A 36 -0.12 7.92 -1.43
N ALA A 37 0.07 6.70 -0.93
CA ALA A 37 -0.82 5.58 -1.18
C ALA A 37 -2.27 5.90 -0.75
N THR A 38 -2.44 6.48 0.44
CA THR A 38 -3.74 6.90 0.96
C THR A 38 -4.42 7.91 0.02
N ARG A 39 -3.68 8.89 -0.51
CA ARG A 39 -4.22 9.86 -1.49
C ARG A 39 -4.65 9.21 -2.79
N VAL A 40 -3.92 8.20 -3.26
CA VAL A 40 -4.30 7.42 -4.45
C VAL A 40 -5.59 6.65 -4.18
N LEU A 41 -5.74 6.04 -3.01
CA LEU A 41 -6.94 5.28 -2.64
C LEU A 41 -8.20 6.15 -2.55
N TYR A 42 -8.07 7.39 -2.08
CA TYR A 42 -9.16 8.38 -2.10
C TYR A 42 -9.45 8.96 -3.50
N GLY A 43 -8.49 8.86 -4.42
CA GLY A 43 -8.61 9.42 -5.76
C GLY A 43 -9.46 8.56 -6.70
N ASN A 44 -9.87 9.16 -7.82
CA ASN A 44 -10.54 8.44 -8.90
C ASN A 44 -9.50 7.82 -9.86
N PHE A 45 -8.96 6.67 -9.45
CA PHE A 45 -7.98 5.91 -10.25
C PHE A 45 -8.52 4.52 -10.62
N PRO A 46 -8.05 3.93 -11.74
CA PRO A 46 -8.33 2.54 -12.07
C PRO A 46 -7.93 1.58 -10.94
N PHE A 47 -8.67 0.48 -10.83
CA PHE A 47 -8.50 -0.51 -9.75
C PHE A 47 -7.04 -0.99 -9.61
N VAL A 48 -6.35 -1.32 -10.72
CA VAL A 48 -4.95 -1.79 -10.69
C VAL A 48 -3.99 -0.80 -10.01
N ILE A 49 -4.24 0.51 -10.15
CA ILE A 49 -3.44 1.55 -9.49
C ILE A 49 -3.77 1.59 -8.00
N LYS A 50 -5.07 1.50 -7.65
CA LYS A 50 -5.51 1.46 -6.25
C LYS A 50 -5.04 0.19 -5.54
N GLU A 51 -5.04 -0.95 -6.21
CA GLU A 51 -4.52 -2.23 -5.69
C GLU A 51 -3.04 -2.11 -5.36
N THR A 52 -2.25 -1.48 -6.22
CA THR A 52 -0.83 -1.21 -5.94
C THR A 52 -0.68 -0.30 -4.72
N ALA A 53 -1.48 0.77 -4.63
CA ALA A 53 -1.47 1.67 -3.47
C ALA A 53 -1.91 0.96 -2.17
N ALA A 54 -2.91 0.09 -2.24
CA ALA A 54 -3.38 -0.72 -1.13
C ALA A 54 -2.26 -1.61 -0.59
N ASN A 55 -1.53 -2.31 -1.46
CA ASN A 55 -0.39 -3.14 -1.06
C ASN A 55 0.73 -2.35 -0.39
N ILE A 56 1.04 -1.14 -0.90
CA ILE A 56 2.02 -0.25 -0.26
C ILE A 56 1.55 0.14 1.15
N LEU A 57 0.30 0.57 1.29
CA LEU A 57 -0.24 1.01 2.58
C LEU A 57 -0.30 -0.16 3.59
N ARG A 58 -0.75 -1.34 3.14
CA ARG A 58 -0.75 -2.60 3.90
C ARG A 58 0.64 -2.90 4.47
N TYR A 59 1.65 -2.92 3.60
CA TYR A 59 3.03 -3.21 3.99
C TYR A 59 3.53 -2.23 5.06
N VAL A 60 3.30 -0.92 4.85
CA VAL A 60 3.72 0.09 5.82
C VAL A 60 2.96 -0.04 7.15
N ALA A 61 1.66 -0.35 7.11
CA ALA A 61 0.84 -0.51 8.30
C ALA A 61 1.22 -1.74 9.12
N TRP A 62 1.38 -2.90 8.49
CA TRP A 62 1.48 -4.19 9.18
C TRP A 62 2.89 -4.76 9.20
N ASP A 63 3.55 -4.86 8.04
CA ASP A 63 4.91 -5.42 7.96
C ASP A 63 5.95 -4.50 8.60
N VAL A 64 5.84 -3.19 8.40
CA VAL A 64 6.70 -2.18 9.07
C VAL A 64 6.15 -1.81 10.46
N ASN A 65 4.90 -2.17 10.75
CA ASN A 65 4.20 -1.87 12.00
C ASN A 65 4.11 -0.36 12.30
N ARG A 66 3.74 0.46 11.30
CA ARG A 66 3.54 1.91 11.48
C ARG A 66 2.13 2.21 11.95
N PHE A 67 1.99 2.58 13.23
CA PHE A 67 0.70 3.00 13.79
C PHE A 67 0.05 4.17 13.04
N SER A 68 0.84 5.12 12.53
CA SER A 68 0.34 6.23 11.70
C SER A 68 -0.35 5.72 10.42
N ALA A 69 0.15 4.66 9.81
CA ALA A 69 -0.44 4.04 8.61
C ALA A 69 -1.63 3.14 8.97
N GLN A 70 -1.60 2.44 10.10
CA GLN A 70 -2.75 1.69 10.62
C GLN A 70 -3.96 2.61 10.86
N ASP A 71 -3.73 3.82 11.38
CA ASP A 71 -4.77 4.85 11.52
C ASP A 71 -5.33 5.32 10.17
N MET A 72 -4.48 5.39 9.12
CA MET A 72 -4.93 5.72 7.77
C MET A 72 -5.79 4.60 7.17
N VAL A 73 -5.40 3.33 7.37
CA VAL A 73 -6.20 2.16 6.98
C VAL A 73 -7.57 2.22 7.64
N LYS A 74 -7.63 2.46 8.95
CA LYS A 74 -8.91 2.58 9.66
C LYS A 74 -9.80 3.67 9.07
N LYS A 75 -9.25 4.86 8.81
CA LYS A 75 -10.00 5.98 8.20
C LYS A 75 -10.50 5.66 6.79
N LEU A 76 -9.74 4.90 6.00
CA LEU A 76 -10.15 4.47 4.67
C LEU A 76 -11.32 3.48 4.75
N ILE A 77 -11.24 2.49 5.64
CA ILE A 77 -12.33 1.53 5.88
C ILE A 77 -13.58 2.26 6.37
N ASP A 78 -13.45 3.14 7.37
CA ASP A 78 -14.54 3.93 7.92
C ASP A 78 -15.19 4.84 6.85
N SER A 79 -14.44 5.24 5.81
CA SER A 79 -14.94 6.05 4.69
C SER A 79 -15.63 5.23 3.58
N GLY A 80 -15.66 3.91 3.67
CA GLY A 80 -16.30 3.04 2.69
C GLY A 80 -15.48 2.81 1.43
N ILE A 81 -14.22 2.41 1.59
CA ILE A 81 -13.38 1.95 0.47
C ILE A 81 -14.00 0.73 -0.24
N GLU A 82 -13.65 0.52 -1.51
CA GLU A 82 -14.11 -0.63 -2.29
C GLU A 82 -13.78 -1.96 -1.56
N PRO A 83 -14.71 -2.93 -1.45
CA PRO A 83 -14.53 -4.13 -0.62
C PRO A 83 -13.26 -4.93 -0.91
N MET A 84 -12.92 -5.08 -2.20
CA MET A 84 -11.70 -5.79 -2.60
C MET A 84 -10.41 -5.09 -2.13
N LEU A 85 -10.42 -3.76 -2.05
CA LEU A 85 -9.29 -2.99 -1.53
C LEU A 85 -9.24 -3.06 0.00
N GLU A 86 -10.40 -3.08 0.68
CA GLU A 86 -10.47 -3.34 2.11
C GLU A 86 -9.79 -4.67 2.47
N ASP A 87 -10.11 -5.75 1.75
CA ASP A 87 -9.54 -7.07 1.99
C ASP A 87 -8.00 -7.09 1.87
N ILE A 88 -7.44 -6.25 0.98
CA ILE A 88 -5.98 -6.12 0.79
C ILE A 88 -5.33 -5.33 1.94
N ILE A 89 -5.94 -4.24 2.42
CA ILE A 89 -5.29 -3.33 3.37
C ILE A 89 -5.42 -3.75 4.84
N LYS A 90 -6.31 -4.69 5.16
CA LYS A 90 -6.73 -4.97 6.54
C LYS A 90 -5.73 -5.82 7.35
N TYR A 91 -4.80 -6.53 6.70
CA TYR A 91 -3.87 -7.47 7.33
C TYR A 91 -2.49 -7.49 6.66
#